data_AF-A0A0P7ZLQ4-F1
#
_entry.id   AF-A0A0P7ZLQ4-F1
#
_cell.length_a   1.000
_cell.length_b   1.000
_cell.length_c   1.000
_cell.angle_alpha   90.00
_cell.angle_beta   90.00
_cell.angle_gamma   90.00
#
_symmetry.space_group_name_H-M   'P 1'
#
loop_
_entity.id
_entity.type
_entity.pdbx_description
1 polymer ?
#
loop_
_entity_poly.entity_id
_entity_poly.type
_entity_poly.pdbx_seq_one_letter_code
_entity_poly.pdbx_strand_id
1 'polypeptide(L)'
;MKNTLETTASTPKEAQRLQPYRIIIIGLSVAYAVFFLLMLWAAYRNQLPFDWLASRLPYYDKLGHLILYCIPTYLGHRLCKHKHFQLGCRLPVFPVLFMLFTIAEEIVQGLSPYRTLDTVDMACSLIGIGMGYGLAQRSAKS
;
A
#
# COMPACT_ATOMS: atom_id res chain seq x y z
N MET A 1 39.66 28.09 11.17
CA MET A 1 38.99 27.31 10.10
C MET A 1 37.61 26.90 10.59
N LYS A 2 36.57 27.63 10.16
CA LYS A 2 35.16 27.25 10.31
C LYS A 2 34.75 26.65 8.96
N ASN A 3 34.25 25.42 8.92
CA ASN A 3 33.51 24.85 7.79
C ASN A 3 32.61 23.72 8.33
N THR A 4 31.31 23.95 8.44
CA THR A 4 30.27 23.56 7.45
C THR A 4 29.63 22.22 7.81
N LEU A 5 28.98 22.19 8.98
CA LEU A 5 27.89 21.28 9.26
C LEU A 5 26.73 22.14 9.77
N GLU A 6 26.22 22.99 8.87
CA GLU A 6 24.84 23.44 8.98
C GLU A 6 23.96 22.19 8.89
N THR A 7 23.75 21.61 10.06
CA THR A 7 22.57 20.82 10.36
C THR A 7 21.41 21.64 9.84
N THR A 8 20.74 21.13 8.81
CA THR A 8 19.54 21.69 8.22
C THR A 8 18.45 21.71 9.27
N ALA A 9 18.49 22.73 10.13
CA ALA A 9 17.45 23.07 11.06
C ALA A 9 16.28 23.58 10.20
N SER A 10 15.43 22.63 9.79
CA SER A 10 14.13 22.92 9.18
C SER A 10 13.44 23.97 10.04
N THR A 11 13.22 25.15 9.48
CA THR A 11 12.69 26.29 10.23
C THR A 11 11.32 25.94 10.84
N PRO A 12 10.97 26.46 12.04
CA PRO A 12 9.70 26.13 12.69
C PRO A 12 8.45 26.42 11.83
N LYS A 13 8.55 27.37 10.89
CA LYS A 13 7.49 27.67 9.90
C LYS A 13 7.31 26.59 8.85
N GLU A 14 8.38 25.92 8.42
CA GLU A 14 8.34 24.82 7.46
C GLU A 14 7.75 23.56 8.12
N ALA A 15 8.16 23.27 9.36
CA ALA A 15 7.57 22.22 10.17
C ALA A 15 6.06 22.43 10.37
N GLN A 16 5.61 23.66 10.62
CA GLN A 16 4.20 24.02 10.80
C GLN A 16 3.38 23.94 9.49
N ARG A 17 3.99 24.24 8.34
CA ARG A 17 3.35 24.13 7.01
C ARG A 17 3.15 22.68 6.57
N LEU A 18 4.01 21.76 7.01
CA LEU A 18 3.92 20.33 6.69
C LEU A 18 2.94 19.56 7.60
N GLN A 19 2.54 20.11 8.76
CA GLN A 19 1.57 19.50 9.70
C GLN A 19 0.21 19.18 9.05
N PRO A 20 -0.49 20.12 8.38
CA PRO A 20 -1.80 19.82 7.79
C PRO A 20 -1.72 18.77 6.67
N TYR A 21 -0.66 18.80 5.86
CA TYR A 21 -0.43 17.81 4.80
C TYR A 21 -0.27 16.39 5.36
N ARG A 22 0.45 16.23 6.47
CA ARG A 22 0.61 14.93 7.13
C ARG A 22 -0.70 14.43 7.73
N ILE A 23 -1.50 15.31 8.34
CA ILE A 23 -2.82 14.94 8.88
C ILE A 23 -3.74 14.47 7.75
N ILE A 24 -3.73 15.15 6.59
CA ILE A 24 -4.51 14.75 5.41
C ILE A 24 -4.07 13.37 4.92
N ILE A 25 -2.77 13.10 4.78
CA ILE A 25 -2.27 11.77 4.37
C ILE A 25 -2.67 10.70 5.37
N ILE A 26 -2.55 10.97 6.67
CA ILE A 26 -2.95 10.02 7.73
C ILE A 26 -4.44 9.73 7.61
N GLY A 27 -5.29 10.77 7.50
CA GLY A 27 -6.73 10.62 7.34
C GLY A 27 -7.10 9.80 6.10
N LEU A 28 -6.50 10.12 4.95
CA LEU A 28 -6.69 9.36 3.71
C LEU A 28 -6.25 7.90 3.86
N SER A 29 -5.12 7.66 4.52
CA SER A 29 -4.59 6.31 4.72
C SER A 29 -5.46 5.49 5.65
N VAL A 30 -5.98 6.09 6.72
CA VAL A 30 -6.91 5.42 7.66
C VAL A 30 -8.23 5.11 6.95
N ALA A 31 -8.81 6.09 6.24
CA ALA A 31 -10.04 5.88 5.48
C ALA A 31 -9.86 4.76 4.45
N TYR A 32 -8.73 4.75 3.74
CA TYR A 32 -8.39 3.71 2.77
C TYR A 32 -8.19 2.35 3.44
N ALA A 33 -7.51 2.29 4.59
CA ALA A 33 -7.31 1.04 5.33
C ALA A 33 -8.65 0.43 5.79
N VAL A 34 -9.57 1.25 6.30
CA VAL A 34 -10.93 0.81 6.64
C VAL A 34 -11.65 0.27 5.41
N PHE A 35 -11.61 1.01 4.29
CA PHE A 35 -12.20 0.57 3.04
C PHE A 35 -11.60 -0.77 2.56
N PHE A 36 -10.28 -0.92 2.60
CA PHE A 36 -9.59 -2.15 2.22
C PHE A 36 -10.00 -3.34 3.10
N LEU A 37 -10.10 -3.15 4.41
CA LEU A 37 -10.55 -4.20 5.34
C LEU A 37 -12.01 -4.59 5.10
N LEU A 38 -12.88 -3.62 4.78
CA LEU A 38 -14.27 -3.90 4.41
C LEU A 38 -14.35 -4.74 3.12
N MET A 39 -13.52 -4.41 2.13
CA MET A 39 -13.41 -5.19 0.89
C MET A 39 -12.96 -6.63 1.16
N LEU A 40 -11.96 -6.81 2.02
CA LEU A 40 -11.44 -8.11 2.43
C LEU A 40 -12.52 -8.96 3.11
N TRP A 41 -13.24 -8.35 4.05
CA TRP A 41 -14.33 -9.00 4.76
C TRP A 41 -15.48 -9.40 3.82
N ALA A 42 -15.86 -8.51 2.91
CA ALA A 42 -16.90 -8.78 1.92
C ALA A 42 -16.48 -9.88 0.94
N ALA A 43 -15.20 -9.92 0.54
CA ALA A 43 -14.63 -10.96 -0.32
C ALA A 43 -14.64 -12.33 0.38
N TYR A 44 -14.23 -12.40 1.64
CA TYR A 44 -14.24 -13.63 2.42
C TYR A 44 -15.64 -14.24 2.57
N ARG A 45 -16.66 -13.38 2.68
CA ARG A 45 -18.08 -13.78 2.81
C ARG A 45 -18.78 -14.02 1.47
N ASN A 46 -18.09 -13.83 0.35
CA ASN A 46 -18.66 -13.86 -1.00
C ASN A 46 -19.89 -12.91 -1.15
N GLN A 47 -19.87 -11.79 -0.44
CA GLN A 47 -20.94 -10.78 -0.45
C GLN A 47 -20.59 -9.55 -1.29
N LEU A 48 -19.61 -9.69 -2.18
CA LEU A 48 -19.23 -8.61 -3.07
C LEU A 48 -20.37 -8.35 -4.07
N PRO A 49 -20.86 -7.11 -4.23
CA PRO A 49 -21.93 -6.77 -5.18
C PRO A 49 -21.40 -6.71 -6.62
N PHE A 50 -20.62 -7.71 -7.03
CA PHE A 50 -19.88 -7.71 -8.28
C PHE A 50 -20.51 -8.54 -9.39
N ASP A 51 -21.65 -9.20 -9.18
CA ASP A 51 -22.36 -9.91 -10.25
C ASP A 51 -22.61 -9.02 -11.48
N TRP A 52 -22.98 -7.76 -11.23
CA TRP A 52 -23.19 -6.77 -12.28
C TRP A 52 -21.87 -6.29 -12.92
N LEU A 53 -20.80 -6.16 -12.14
CA LEU A 53 -19.50 -5.72 -12.63
C LEU A 53 -18.78 -6.81 -13.42
N ALA A 54 -18.86 -8.07 -12.96
CA ALA A 54 -18.36 -9.27 -13.61
C ALA A 54 -18.98 -9.46 -15.00
N SER A 55 -20.25 -9.10 -15.17
CA SER A 55 -20.94 -9.14 -16.46
C SER A 55 -20.41 -8.14 -17.49
N ARG A 56 -19.69 -7.09 -17.07
CA ARG A 56 -19.22 -5.99 -17.93
C ARG A 56 -17.71 -5.93 -18.09
N LEU A 57 -16.97 -6.37 -17.07
CA LEU A 57 -15.52 -6.33 -17.02
C LEU A 57 -14.99 -7.74 -16.70
N PRO A 58 -14.63 -8.53 -17.72
CA PRO A 58 -13.90 -9.76 -17.47
C PRO A 58 -12.59 -9.43 -16.77
N TYR A 59 -12.22 -10.21 -15.75
CA TYR A 59 -11.00 -10.02 -14.95
C TYR A 59 -10.96 -8.78 -14.05
N TYR A 60 -12.12 -8.23 -13.66
CA TYR A 60 -12.18 -7.10 -12.72
C TYR A 60 -11.44 -7.37 -11.41
N ASP A 61 -11.43 -8.63 -10.95
CA ASP A 61 -10.76 -9.05 -9.71
C ASP A 61 -9.24 -8.80 -9.80
N LYS A 62 -8.61 -9.19 -10.90
CA LYS A 62 -7.17 -8.99 -11.17
C LYS A 62 -6.77 -7.52 -11.16
N LEU A 63 -7.60 -6.66 -11.78
CA LEU A 63 -7.39 -5.21 -11.74
C LEU A 63 -7.62 -4.63 -10.34
N GLY A 64 -8.59 -5.18 -9.61
CA GLY A 64 -8.82 -4.91 -8.20
C GLY A 64 -7.56 -5.19 -7.38
N HIS A 65 -7.00 -6.39 -7.48
CA HIS A 65 -5.75 -6.78 -6.81
C HIS A 65 -4.58 -5.85 -7.18
N LEU A 66 -4.46 -5.42 -8.43
CA LEU A 66 -3.41 -4.49 -8.82
C LEU A 66 -3.58 -3.10 -8.13
N ILE A 67 -4.76 -2.51 -8.26
CA ILE A 67 -5.02 -1.13 -7.79
C ILE A 67 -5.11 -1.07 -6.27
N LEU A 68 -5.84 -2.02 -5.67
CA LEU A 68 -6.08 -2.08 -4.22
C LEU A 68 -4.81 -2.30 -3.42
N TYR A 69 -3.77 -2.91 -4.00
CA TYR A 69 -2.50 -3.12 -3.33
C TYR A 69 -1.45 -2.04 -3.67
N CYS A 70 -1.60 -1.37 -4.81
CA CYS A 70 -0.75 -0.23 -5.20
C CYS A 70 -0.94 0.99 -4.29
N ILE A 71 -2.18 1.42 -4.08
CA ILE A 71 -2.51 2.61 -3.27
C ILE A 71 -2.00 2.52 -1.81
N PRO A 72 -2.26 1.43 -1.05
CA PRO A 72 -1.82 1.35 0.34
C PRO A 72 -0.30 1.23 0.41
N THR A 73 0.36 0.56 -0.55
CA THR A 73 1.83 0.53 -0.62
C THR A 73 2.41 1.91 -0.81
N TYR A 74 1.82 2.71 -1.71
CA TYR A 74 2.25 4.08 -1.97
C TYR A 74 2.08 4.98 -0.73
N LEU A 75 0.89 4.96 -0.13
CA LEU A 75 0.58 5.78 1.05
C LEU A 75 1.37 5.33 2.27
N GLY A 76 1.42 4.03 2.54
CA GLY A 76 2.10 3.44 3.67
C GLY A 76 3.62 3.65 3.64
N HIS A 77 4.25 3.52 2.46
CA HIS A 77 5.67 3.81 2.35
C HIS A 77 6.00 5.28 2.65
N ARG A 78 5.13 6.22 2.24
CA ARG A 78 5.24 7.64 2.59
C ARG A 78 4.97 7.90 4.07
N LEU A 79 4.00 7.25 4.68
CA LEU A 79 3.73 7.32 6.12
C LEU A 79 4.95 6.88 6.93
N CYS A 80 5.63 5.82 6.47
CA CYS A 80 6.87 5.34 7.05
C CYS A 80 8.09 6.22 6.73
N LYS A 81 7.91 7.40 6.12
CA LYS A 81 8.98 8.33 5.71
C LYS A 81 10.07 7.65 4.88
N HIS A 82 9.68 6.73 3.99
CA HIS A 82 10.60 6.01 3.12
C HIS A 82 11.68 5.25 3.89
N LYS A 83 11.36 4.75 5.09
CA LYS A 83 12.30 3.93 5.87
C LYS A 83 12.66 2.65 5.11
N HIS A 84 13.95 2.33 5.14
CA HIS A 84 14.51 1.07 4.65
C HIS A 84 15.23 0.35 5.78
N PHE A 85 15.07 -0.98 5.86
CA PHE A 85 15.96 -1.83 6.63
C PHE A 85 17.28 -2.05 5.88
N GLN A 86 18.37 -2.19 6.62
CA GLN A 86 19.69 -2.56 6.11
C GLN A 86 20.03 -3.95 6.65
N LEU A 87 19.67 -5.00 5.89
CA LEU A 87 20.00 -6.39 6.20
C LEU A 87 20.66 -7.00 4.95
N GLY A 88 21.91 -6.60 4.69
CA GLY A 88 22.66 -6.97 3.47
C GLY A 88 22.18 -6.27 2.18
N CYS A 89 20.88 -5.96 2.08
CA CYS A 89 20.29 -5.14 1.04
C CYS A 89 19.34 -4.06 1.63
N ARG A 90 19.11 -2.99 0.88
CA ARG A 90 18.26 -1.86 1.30
C ARG A 90 16.80 -2.15 0.96
N LEU A 91 16.08 -2.75 1.90
CA LEU A 91 14.68 -3.17 1.71
C LEU A 91 13.69 -2.19 2.32
N PRO A 92 12.62 -1.79 1.61
CA PRO A 92 11.65 -0.85 2.13
C PRO A 92 10.76 -1.53 3.20
N VAL A 93 10.63 -0.90 4.37
CA VAL A 93 9.95 -1.51 5.53
C VAL A 93 8.48 -1.85 5.22
N PHE A 94 7.72 -0.85 4.75
CA PHE A 94 6.28 -1.00 4.54
C PHE A 94 5.92 -1.98 3.41
N PRO A 95 6.49 -1.89 2.18
CA PRO A 95 6.16 -2.81 1.10
C PRO A 95 6.49 -4.26 1.44
N VAL A 96 7.58 -4.53 2.18
CA VAL A 96 7.93 -5.90 2.60
C VAL A 96 6.91 -6.44 3.60
N LEU A 97 6.56 -5.67 4.63
CA LEU A 97 5.54 -6.07 5.60
C LEU A 97 4.17 -6.27 4.94
N PHE A 98 3.80 -5.38 4.02
CA PHE A 98 2.54 -5.47 3.31
C PHE A 98 2.50 -6.64 2.33
N MET A 99 3.62 -6.99 1.70
CA MET A 99 3.77 -8.20 0.89
C MET A 99 3.57 -9.47 1.72
N LEU A 100 4.19 -9.56 2.90
CA LEU A 100 3.99 -10.70 3.80
C LEU A 100 2.53 -10.81 4.26
N PHE A 101 1.91 -9.67 4.59
CA PHE A 101 0.49 -9.61 4.92
C PHE A 101 -0.38 -10.11 3.75
N THR A 102 -0.09 -9.67 2.52
CA THR A 102 -0.81 -10.08 1.29
C THR A 102 -0.76 -11.58 1.08
N ILE A 103 0.42 -12.19 1.24
CA ILE A 103 0.60 -13.64 1.10
C ILE A 103 -0.21 -14.39 2.16
N ALA A 104 -0.20 -13.91 3.41
CA ALA A 104 -0.98 -14.52 4.48
C ALA A 104 -2.50 -14.40 4.21
N GLU A 105 -2.94 -13.26 3.69
CA GLU A 105 -4.35 -13.03 3.33
C GLU A 105 -4.81 -13.98 2.23
N GLU A 106 -4.04 -14.12 1.14
CA GLU A 106 -4.36 -15.04 0.05
C GLU A 106 -4.47 -16.49 0.54
N ILE A 107 -3.61 -16.90 1.48
CA ILE A 107 -3.69 -18.22 2.13
C ILE A 107 -5.00 -18.34 2.94
N VAL A 108 -5.36 -17.32 3.72
CA VAL A 108 -6.61 -17.30 4.51
C VAL A 108 -7.84 -17.36 3.60
N GLN A 109 -7.83 -16.63 2.48
CA GLN A 109 -8.89 -16.69 1.49
C GLN A 109 -8.96 -18.07 0.82
N GLY A 110 -7.82 -18.69 0.51
CA GLY A 110 -7.77 -20.06 -0.02
C GLY A 110 -8.27 -21.14 0.93
N LEU A 111 -8.38 -20.85 2.24
CA LEU A 111 -9.04 -21.72 3.23
C LEU A 111 -10.56 -21.49 3.30
N SER A 112 -11.08 -20.43 2.67
CA SER A 112 -12.52 -20.18 2.58
C SER A 112 -13.17 -21.16 1.60
N PRO A 113 -14.36 -21.71 1.90
CA PRO A 113 -15.09 -22.57 0.98
C PRO A 113 -15.58 -21.82 -0.28
N TYR A 114 -15.48 -20.50 -0.31
CA TYR A 114 -15.99 -19.66 -1.40
C TYR A 114 -14.91 -19.10 -2.34
N ARG A 115 -13.63 -19.22 -1.99
CA ARG A 115 -12.50 -18.67 -2.76
C ARG A 115 -11.40 -19.72 -2.88
N THR A 116 -10.93 -19.93 -4.10
CA THR A 116 -9.74 -20.74 -4.37
C THR A 116 -8.53 -19.83 -4.42
N LEU A 117 -7.39 -20.33 -3.94
CA LEU A 117 -6.11 -19.64 -4.08
C LEU A 117 -5.80 -19.46 -5.58
N ASP A 118 -5.81 -18.22 -6.08
CA ASP A 118 -5.45 -17.90 -7.46
C ASP A 118 -4.06 -17.27 -7.50
N THR A 119 -3.12 -17.99 -8.13
CA THR A 119 -1.75 -17.52 -8.30
C THR A 119 -1.68 -16.24 -9.14
N VAL A 120 -2.65 -16.02 -10.03
CA VAL A 120 -2.72 -14.79 -10.84
C VAL A 120 -3.11 -13.59 -9.99
N ASP A 121 -4.05 -13.74 -9.06
CA ASP A 121 -4.46 -12.66 -8.15
C ASP A 121 -3.30 -12.28 -7.22
N MET A 122 -2.58 -13.26 -6.70
CA MET A 122 -1.34 -13.04 -5.95
C MET A 122 -0.30 -12.29 -6.78
N ALA A 123 -0.07 -12.68 -8.04
CA ALA A 123 0.86 -11.99 -8.92
C ALA A 123 0.43 -10.53 -9.18
N CYS A 124 -0.86 -10.28 -9.42
CA CYS A 124 -1.41 -8.94 -9.59
C CYS A 124 -1.21 -8.07 -8.35
N SER A 125 -1.44 -8.63 -7.15
CA SER A 125 -1.16 -7.92 -5.89
C SER A 125 0.32 -7.57 -5.74
N LEU A 126 1.24 -8.51 -6.02
CA LEU A 126 2.69 -8.26 -5.94
C LEU A 126 3.15 -7.17 -6.92
N ILE A 127 2.63 -7.17 -8.15
CA ILE A 127 2.91 -6.11 -9.13
C ILE A 127 2.37 -4.77 -8.61
N GLY A 128 1.18 -4.76 -8.03
CA GLY A 128 0.57 -3.56 -7.43
C GLY A 128 1.47 -2.97 -6.35
N ILE A 129 1.96 -3.79 -5.43
CA ILE A 129 2.92 -3.39 -4.39
C ILE A 129 4.19 -2.79 -5.02
N GLY A 130 4.77 -3.47 -6.01
CA GLY A 130 5.96 -2.98 -6.72
C GLY A 130 5.74 -1.60 -7.37
N MET A 131 4.61 -1.41 -8.04
CA MET A 131 4.22 -0.13 -8.65
C MET A 131 4.03 0.97 -7.61
N GLY A 132 3.30 0.69 -6.53
CA GLY A 132 3.05 1.64 -5.44
C GLY A 132 4.35 2.09 -4.76
N TYR A 133 5.26 1.15 -4.50
CA TYR A 133 6.60 1.45 -4.00
C TYR A 133 7.40 2.32 -4.98
N GLY A 134 7.44 1.96 -6.27
CA GLY A 134 8.13 2.72 -7.30
C GLY A 134 7.63 4.16 -7.41
N LEU A 135 6.32 4.36 -7.37
CA LEU A 135 5.69 5.69 -7.37
C LEU A 135 6.04 6.48 -6.10
N ALA A 136 6.04 5.84 -4.94
CA ALA A 136 6.36 6.50 -3.67
C ALA A 136 7.82 6.98 -3.66
N GLN A 137 8.74 6.19 -4.22
CA GLN A 137 10.16 6.53 -4.32
C GLN A 137 10.42 7.65 -5.32
N ARG A 138 9.72 7.68 -6.47
CA ARG A 138 9.83 8.80 -7.43
C ARG A 138 9.42 10.12 -6.79
N SER A 139 8.33 10.11 -6.02
CA SER A 139 7.88 11.32 -5.33
C SER A 139 8.81 11.79 -4.20
N ALA A 140 9.66 10.94 -3.64
CA ALA A 140 10.65 11.39 -2.64
C ALA A 140 11.88 12.07 -3.28
N LYS A 141 12.05 11.94 -4.59
CA LYS A 141 13.17 12.52 -5.34
C LYS A 141 12.82 13.84 -6.06
N SER A 142 11.55 14.23 -6.08
CA SER A 142 11.05 15.52 -6.59
C SER A 142 10.92 16.52 -5.46
#